data_AF-A0A6V8P421-F1
#
_entry.id   AF-A0A6V8P421-F1
#
_cell.length_a   1.000
_cell.length_b   1.000
_cell.length_c   1.000
_cell.angle_alpha   90.00
_cell.angle_beta   90.00
_cell.angle_gamma   90.00
#
_symmetry.space_group_name_H-M   'P 1'
#
loop_
_entity.id
_entity.type
_entity.pdbx_description
1 polymer ?
#
loop_
_entity_poly.entity_id
_entity_poly.type
_entity_poly.pdbx_seq_one_letter_code
_entity_poly.pdbx_strand_id
1 'polypeptide(L)'
;MHIHHREKAIKNFIEYVNQANGDICLDLKEKHRLRDKEAGVIIKNLGKIEQATDLPKLDKLTRDKCLKELKETYDLSIRQIERLTGINRGIVAKA
;
A
#
# COMPACT_ATOMS: atom_id res chain seq x y z
N MET A 1 50.25 15.68 22.06
CA MET A 1 49.25 15.32 23.10
C MET A 1 47.87 15.34 22.44
N HIS A 2 47.46 14.23 21.79
CA HIS A 2 46.28 14.16 20.91
C HIS A 2 45.17 13.32 21.55
N ILE A 3 44.45 13.84 22.54
CA ILE A 3 43.29 13.11 23.07
C ILE A 3 42.25 14.11 23.58
N HIS A 4 41.54 14.82 22.69
CA HIS A 4 40.36 15.61 23.07
C HIS A 4 39.22 15.57 22.01
N HIS A 5 39.30 14.68 21.03
CA HIS A 5 38.27 14.57 19.98
C HIS A 5 37.26 13.43 20.18
N ARG A 6 37.62 12.40 20.97
CA ARG A 6 36.77 11.21 21.14
C ARG A 6 35.58 11.49 22.05
N GLU A 7 35.80 12.16 23.18
CA GLU A 7 34.73 12.47 24.14
C GLU A 7 33.71 13.45 23.55
N LYS A 8 34.19 14.43 22.77
CA LYS A 8 33.32 15.38 22.07
C LYS A 8 32.51 14.70 20.97
N ALA A 9 33.12 13.78 20.22
CA ALA A 9 32.40 13.01 19.21
C ALA A 9 31.32 12.11 19.83
N ILE A 10 31.60 11.48 20.97
CA ILE A 10 30.62 10.65 21.69
C ILE A 10 29.45 11.50 22.20
N LYS A 11 29.71 12.66 22.81
CA LYS A 11 28.65 13.56 23.28
C LYS A 11 27.75 14.03 22.14
N ASN A 12 28.34 14.51 21.04
CA ASN A 12 27.58 14.98 19.88
C ASN A 12 26.76 13.85 19.24
N PHE A 13 27.26 12.62 19.25
CA PHE A 13 26.53 11.46 18.75
C PHE A 13 25.32 11.11 19.64
N ILE A 14 25.49 11.14 20.97
CA ILE A 14 24.41 10.89 21.93
C ILE A 14 23.33 11.97 21.82
N GLU A 15 23.71 13.24 21.64
CA GLU A 15 22.75 14.34 21.43
C GLU A 15 21.97 14.18 20.13
N TYR A 16 22.63 13.81 19.03
CA TYR A 16 21.97 13.57 17.74
C TYR A 16 20.99 12.39 17.77
N VAL A 17 21.37 11.27 18.40
CA VAL A 17 20.52 10.07 18.47
C VAL A 17 19.32 10.26 19.41
N ASN A 18 19.49 11.03 20.50
CA ASN A 18 18.42 11.30 21.46
C ASN A 18 17.58 12.53 21.09
N GLN A 19 17.90 13.23 20.00
CA GLN A 19 17.05 14.29 19.50
C GLN A 19 15.72 13.66 19.07
N ALA A 20 14.62 14.17 19.63
CA ALA A 20 13.28 13.71 19.30
C ALA A 20 13.00 14.07 17.84
N ASN A 21 13.31 13.17 16.92
CA ASN A 21 12.88 13.27 15.55
C ASN A 21 11.39 12.94 15.52
N GLY A 22 10.58 13.85 14.96
CA GLY A 22 9.20 13.59 14.59
C GLY A 22 9.10 12.65 13.38
N ASP A 23 10.01 11.69 13.26
CA ASP A 23 10.03 10.69 12.20
C ASP A 23 8.81 9.81 12.40
N ILE A 24 7.75 10.17 11.68
CA ILE A 24 6.60 9.31 11.47
C ILE A 24 7.17 8.11 10.71
N CYS A 25 7.40 7.00 11.42
CA CYS A 25 7.69 5.71 10.79
C CYS A 25 6.64 5.49 9.70
N LEU A 26 7.07 5.48 8.43
CA LEU A 26 6.20 5.45 7.25
C LEU A 26 5.18 4.29 7.26
N ASP A 27 5.40 3.29 8.12
CA ASP A 27 4.63 2.05 8.21
C ASP A 27 3.57 2.02 9.32
N LEU A 28 3.43 3.07 10.16
CA LEU A 28 2.38 3.14 11.19
C LEU A 28 1.10 3.85 10.72
N LYS A 29 0.80 3.79 9.43
CA LYS A 29 -0.62 3.77 9.05
C LYS A 29 -1.07 2.33 9.28
N GLU A 30 -1.71 2.07 10.42
CA GLU A 30 -2.56 0.88 10.62
C GLU A 30 -3.69 0.94 9.58
N LYS A 31 -3.35 0.71 8.31
CA LYS A 31 -4.33 0.42 7.28
C LYS A 31 -4.87 -0.93 7.68
N HIS A 32 -6.10 -0.95 8.17
CA HIS A 32 -6.87 -2.17 8.37
C HIS A 32 -6.82 -2.96 7.06
N ARG A 33 -5.90 -3.92 6.97
CA ARG A 33 -5.66 -4.67 5.74
C ARG A 33 -6.89 -5.55 5.53
N LEU A 34 -7.80 -5.09 4.66
CA LEU A 34 -8.91 -5.90 4.17
C LEU A 34 -8.36 -7.25 3.74
N ARG A 35 -8.91 -8.32 4.31
CA ARG A 35 -8.46 -9.66 4.00
C ARG A 35 -8.88 -10.02 2.59
N ASP A 36 -8.12 -10.89 1.95
CA ASP A 36 -8.39 -11.34 0.58
C ASP A 36 -9.82 -11.86 0.38
N LYS A 37 -10.40 -12.50 1.40
CA LYS A 37 -11.79 -12.97 1.36
C LYS A 37 -12.79 -11.81 1.25
N GLU A 38 -12.58 -10.74 2.00
CA GLU A 38 -13.45 -9.55 2.01
C GLU A 38 -13.25 -8.75 0.72
N ALA A 39 -11.99 -8.56 0.32
CA ALA A 39 -11.62 -7.95 -0.96
C ALA A 39 -12.26 -8.68 -2.15
N GLY A 40 -12.26 -10.01 -2.16
CA GLY A 40 -12.91 -10.82 -3.19
C GLY A 40 -14.41 -10.59 -3.29
N VAL A 41 -15.11 -10.44 -2.16
CA VAL A 41 -16.55 -10.12 -2.15
C VAL A 41 -16.81 -8.72 -2.71
N ILE A 42 -16.00 -7.74 -2.32
CA ILE A 42 -16.11 -6.36 -2.83
C ILE A 42 -15.92 -6.33 -4.35
N ILE A 43 -14.88 -7.01 -4.88
CA ILE A 43 -14.60 -7.08 -6.31
C ILE A 43 -15.80 -7.66 -7.09
N LYS A 44 -16.37 -8.76 -6.60
CA LYS A 44 -17.54 -9.40 -7.21
C LYS A 44 -18.75 -8.47 -7.26
N ASN A 45 -19.01 -7.78 -6.15
CA ASN A 45 -20.15 -6.87 -6.02
C ASN A 45 -20.02 -5.64 -6.93
N LEU A 46 -18.83 -5.01 -6.97
CA LEU A 46 -18.58 -3.87 -7.85
C LEU A 46 -18.63 -4.24 -9.33
N GLY A 47 -17.97 -5.34 -9.71
CA GLY A 47 -17.92 -5.82 -11.09
C GLY A 47 -19.22 -6.46 -11.57
N LYS A 48 -20.16 -6.77 -10.65
CA LYS A 48 -21.34 -7.61 -10.91
C LYS A 48 -20.97 -8.94 -11.58
N ILE A 49 -19.94 -9.58 -11.04
CA ILE A 49 -19.34 -10.81 -11.55
C ILE A 49 -19.37 -11.91 -10.50
N GLU A 50 -19.40 -13.17 -10.94
CA GLU A 50 -19.41 -14.31 -10.04
C GLU A 50 -18.05 -14.56 -9.41
N GLN A 51 -16.96 -14.38 -10.17
CA GLN A 51 -15.59 -14.59 -9.70
C GLN A 51 -14.72 -13.35 -9.94
N ALA A 52 -13.81 -13.05 -9.02
CA ALA A 52 -12.91 -11.89 -9.15
C ALA A 52 -12.00 -11.97 -10.40
N THR A 53 -11.70 -13.18 -10.85
CA THR A 53 -10.95 -13.48 -12.08
C THR A 53 -11.72 -13.18 -13.37
N ASP A 54 -13.01 -12.83 -13.28
CA ASP A 54 -13.80 -12.38 -14.43
C ASP A 54 -13.72 -10.87 -14.65
N LEU A 55 -13.16 -10.11 -13.69
CA LEU A 55 -12.98 -8.66 -13.82
C LEU A 55 -12.18 -8.25 -15.08
N PRO A 56 -11.11 -8.96 -15.51
CA PRO A 56 -10.44 -8.66 -16.77
C PRO A 56 -11.31 -8.83 -18.02
N LYS A 57 -12.40 -9.61 -17.95
CA LYS A 57 -13.30 -9.91 -19.07
C LYS A 57 -14.33 -8.80 -19.32
N LEU A 58 -14.51 -7.89 -18.35
CA LEU A 58 -15.37 -6.72 -18.51
C LEU A 58 -14.80 -5.78 -19.57
N ASP A 59 -15.67 -4.93 -20.13
CA ASP A 59 -15.22 -3.87 -21.01
C ASP A 59 -14.26 -2.91 -20.28
N LYS A 60 -13.40 -2.26 -21.05
CA LYS A 60 -12.34 -1.40 -20.49
C LYS A 60 -12.88 -0.31 -19.56
N LEU A 61 -13.98 0.34 -19.92
CA LEU A 61 -14.53 1.47 -19.15
C LEU A 61 -15.06 0.98 -17.80
N THR A 62 -15.84 -0.10 -17.80
CA THR A 62 -16.39 -0.68 -16.57
C THR A 62 -15.29 -1.24 -15.67
N ARG A 63 -14.31 -1.96 -16.25
CA ARG A 63 -13.16 -2.48 -15.51
C ARG A 63 -12.36 -1.36 -14.85
N ASP A 64 -11.99 -0.33 -15.61
CA ASP A 64 -11.15 0.75 -15.10
C ASP A 64 -11.88 1.55 -14.00
N LYS A 65 -13.20 1.75 -14.15
CA LYS A 65 -14.03 2.32 -13.08
C LYS A 65 -14.01 1.47 -11.81
N CYS A 66 -14.17 0.15 -11.92
CA CYS A 66 -14.10 -0.75 -10.77
C CYS A 66 -12.70 -0.72 -10.12
N LEU A 67 -11.63 -0.74 -10.91
CA LEU A 67 -10.25 -0.67 -10.41
C LEU A 67 -9.98 0.62 -9.65
N LYS A 68 -10.50 1.75 -10.14
CA LYS A 68 -10.40 3.03 -9.44
C LYS A 68 -11.11 2.99 -8.09
N GLU A 69 -12.34 2.48 -8.06
CA GLU A 69 -13.14 2.39 -6.84
C GLU A 69 -12.53 1.45 -5.79
N LEU A 70 -11.97 0.30 -6.22
CA LEU A 70 -11.25 -0.62 -5.34
C LEU A 70 -10.06 0.04 -4.64
N LYS A 71 -9.34 0.94 -5.33
CA LYS A 71 -8.17 1.64 -4.79
C LYS A 71 -8.56 2.82 -3.90
N GLU A 72 -9.51 3.64 -4.36
CA GLU A 72 -9.83 4.93 -3.72
C GLU A 72 -10.84 4.77 -2.58
N THR A 73 -11.86 3.92 -2.76
CA THR A 73 -12.95 3.77 -1.78
C THR A 73 -12.66 2.66 -0.78
N TYR A 74 -12.07 1.56 -1.26
CA TYR A 74 -11.85 0.36 -0.45
C TYR A 74 -10.39 0.18 -0.01
N ASP A 75 -9.49 1.09 -0.40
CA ASP A 75 -8.09 1.07 0.01
C ASP A 75 -7.34 -0.24 -0.36
N LEU A 76 -7.83 -1.01 -1.35
CA LEU A 76 -7.14 -2.22 -1.80
C LEU A 76 -5.82 -1.84 -2.46
N SER A 77 -4.75 -2.53 -2.06
CA SER A 77 -3.45 -2.35 -2.71
C SER A 77 -3.46 -2.92 -4.13
N ILE A 78 -2.65 -2.32 -5.01
CA ILE A 78 -2.44 -2.81 -6.39
C ILE A 78 -2.10 -4.31 -6.41
N ARG A 79 -1.27 -4.77 -5.47
CA ARG A 79 -0.89 -6.20 -5.36
C ARG A 79 -2.06 -7.10 -4.99
N GLN A 80 -2.96 -6.67 -4.09
CA GLN A 80 -4.14 -7.44 -3.74
C GLN A 80 -5.08 -7.57 -4.94
N ILE A 81 -5.29 -6.47 -5.66
CA ILE A 81 -6.11 -6.48 -6.87
C ILE A 81 -5.48 -7.40 -7.93
N GLU A 82 -4.18 -7.26 -8.20
CA GLU A 82 -3.46 -8.13 -9.16
C GLU A 82 -3.59 -9.61 -8.79
N ARG A 83 -3.37 -9.98 -7.52
CA ARG A 83 -3.48 -11.36 -7.05
C ARG A 83 -4.89 -11.92 -7.17
N LEU A 84 -5.92 -11.14 -6.81
CA LEU A 84 -7.30 -11.61 -6.77
C LEU A 84 -7.98 -11.65 -8.15
N THR A 85 -7.57 -10.77 -9.06
CA THR A 85 -8.21 -10.61 -10.37
C THR A 85 -7.39 -11.18 -11.52
N GLY A 86 -6.09 -11.39 -11.33
CA GLY A 86 -5.15 -11.75 -12.39
C GLY A 86 -4.78 -10.60 -13.33
N ILE A 87 -5.27 -9.37 -13.07
CA ILE A 87 -4.94 -8.20 -13.89
C ILE A 87 -3.52 -7.75 -13.56
N ASN A 88 -2.67 -7.62 -14.59
CA ASN A 88 -1.30 -7.14 -14.43
C ASN A 88 -1.27 -5.79 -13.69
N ARG A 89 -0.36 -5.65 -12.71
CA ARG A 89 -0.19 -4.42 -11.92
C ARG A 89 -0.09 -3.13 -12.74
N GLY A 90 0.48 -3.18 -13.94
CA GLY A 90 0.61 -2.02 -14.82
C GLY A 90 -0.75 -1.51 -15.33
N ILE A 91 -1.73 -2.40 -15.51
CA ILE A 91 -3.11 -2.02 -15.86
C ILE A 91 -3.81 -1.48 -14.61
N VAL A 92 -3.69 -2.18 -13.47
CA VAL A 92 -4.30 -1.76 -12.20
C VAL A 92 -3.79 -0.37 -11.75
N ALA A 93 -2.51 -0.08 -11.95
CA ALA A 93 -1.92 1.21 -11.60
C ALA A 93 -2.38 2.36 -12.51
N LYS A 94 -2.67 2.07 -13.79
CA LYS A 94 -3.05 3.07 -14.80
C LYS A 94 -4.54 3.40 -14.82
N ALA A 95 -5.39 2.44 -14.46
CA ALA A 95 -6.84 2.63 -14.32
C ALA A 95 -7.16 3.65 -13.23
#